data_AF-A0A8H5KGR2-F1
#
_entry.id   AF-A0A8H5KGR2-F1
#
_cell.length_a   1.000
_cell.length_b   1.000
_cell.length_c   1.000
_cell.angle_alpha   90.00
_cell.angle_beta   90.00
_cell.angle_gamma   90.00
#
_symmetry.space_group_name_H-M   'P 1'
#
loop_
_entity.id
_entity.type
_entity.pdbx_description
1 polymer ?
#
loop_
_entity_poly.entity_id
_entity_poly.type
_entity_poly.pdbx_seq_one_letter_code
_entity_poly.pdbx_strand_id
1 'polypeptide(L)'
;MGVTRTKTIKNKHAAAPGVAKTSKRSATDGIVKSKKSKGPTLSKQVKDKGREALLQKFKNPKKKKYTDQQLGIPELNTVTPVGVIKPRGKKKGKVFADDQESMSTIMALVQAEKDGQIESKMIKQRQMEEIREARKAEAEKKEQEKQSKLEDTKDSL
;
A
#
# COMPACT_ATOMS: atom_id res chain seq x y z
N MET A 1 29.45 -12.41 27.79
CA MET A 1 28.18 -12.88 27.20
C MET A 1 28.29 -12.77 25.69
N GLY A 2 28.59 -13.87 24.99
CA GLY A 2 28.94 -13.87 23.56
C GLY A 2 27.73 -14.01 22.63
N VAL A 3 27.78 -13.37 21.46
CA VAL A 3 26.74 -13.40 20.43
C VAL A 3 26.70 -14.77 19.74
N THR A 4 25.61 -15.52 19.90
CA THR A 4 25.42 -16.84 19.26
C THR A 4 24.89 -16.69 17.83
N ARG A 5 25.59 -17.26 16.84
CA ARG A 5 25.17 -17.28 15.42
C ARG A 5 24.05 -18.31 15.20
N THR A 6 22.94 -17.88 14.59
CA THR A 6 21.81 -18.75 14.24
C THR A 6 22.16 -19.69 13.08
N LYS A 7 21.84 -21.00 13.22
CA LYS A 7 22.04 -22.02 12.18
C LYS A 7 21.06 -21.80 11.02
N THR A 8 21.56 -21.65 9.79
CA THR A 8 20.73 -21.62 8.58
C THR A 8 20.35 -23.03 8.16
N ILE A 9 19.05 -23.27 7.95
CA ILE A 9 18.50 -24.55 7.48
C ILE A 9 18.68 -24.61 5.96
N LYS A 10 19.37 -25.65 5.45
CA LYS A 10 19.56 -25.87 4.00
C LYS A 10 18.28 -26.43 3.38
N ASN A 11 17.78 -25.79 2.33
CA ASN A 11 16.58 -26.21 1.60
C ASN A 11 16.83 -27.51 0.81
N LYS A 12 15.95 -28.50 1.02
CA LYS A 12 15.99 -29.86 0.46
C LYS A 12 15.70 -29.97 -1.05
N HIS A 13 15.50 -28.83 -1.73
CA HIS A 13 15.16 -28.75 -3.15
C HIS A 13 16.14 -27.88 -3.97
N ALA A 14 17.31 -27.54 -3.43
CA ALA A 14 18.38 -26.98 -4.25
C ALA A 14 18.94 -28.08 -5.16
N ALA A 15 18.54 -28.06 -6.43
CA ALA A 15 19.03 -28.97 -7.45
C ALA A 15 20.54 -28.77 -7.66
N ALA A 16 21.34 -29.79 -7.34
CA ALA A 16 22.73 -29.87 -7.77
C ALA A 16 22.77 -30.44 -9.20
N PRO A 17 23.63 -29.92 -10.11
CA PRO A 17 23.74 -30.44 -11.45
C PRO A 17 24.63 -31.70 -11.44
N GLY A 18 24.13 -32.78 -12.03
CA GLY A 18 24.95 -33.89 -12.47
C GLY A 18 24.63 -35.25 -11.87
N VAL A 19 24.80 -36.25 -12.73
CA VAL A 19 24.81 -37.71 -12.49
C VAL A 19 23.49 -38.43 -12.76
N ALA A 20 23.44 -38.97 -13.99
CA ALA A 20 22.55 -40.01 -14.47
C ALA A 20 22.75 -41.35 -13.75
N LYS A 21 21.69 -42.19 -13.70
CA LYS A 21 21.73 -43.66 -13.94
C LYS A 21 20.33 -44.32 -13.86
N THR A 22 19.83 -44.68 -15.05
CA THR A 22 19.32 -45.99 -15.51
C THR A 22 18.62 -46.97 -14.56
N SER A 23 17.37 -47.37 -14.91
CA SER A 23 16.84 -48.76 -15.15
C SER A 23 15.30 -48.66 -15.28
N LYS A 24 14.51 -49.42 -16.07
CA LYS A 24 14.65 -50.66 -16.84
C LYS A 24 13.47 -50.74 -17.83
N ARG A 25 13.62 -51.56 -18.88
CA ARG A 25 12.84 -51.63 -20.14
C ARG A 25 11.61 -52.54 -20.09
N SER A 26 10.67 -52.37 -21.04
CA SER A 26 10.05 -53.45 -21.86
C SER A 26 9.15 -52.83 -22.96
N ALA A 27 9.48 -53.05 -24.24
CA ALA A 27 8.75 -53.91 -25.21
C ALA A 27 7.48 -53.22 -25.78
N THR A 28 7.19 -53.06 -27.07
CA THR A 28 7.64 -53.60 -28.37
C THR A 28 7.05 -52.70 -29.46
N ASP A 29 7.54 -52.86 -30.69
CA ASP A 29 6.89 -52.57 -31.98
C ASP A 29 7.20 -51.27 -32.76
N GLY A 30 7.22 -51.45 -34.09
CA GLY A 30 8.01 -50.78 -35.13
C GLY A 30 8.13 -49.24 -35.19
N ILE A 31 9.35 -48.75 -35.43
CA ILE A 31 9.65 -47.35 -35.74
C ILE A 31 10.09 -47.24 -37.21
N VAL A 32 9.14 -46.90 -38.08
CA VAL A 32 9.42 -46.25 -39.36
C VAL A 32 9.84 -44.80 -39.06
N LYS A 33 11.09 -44.46 -39.39
CA LYS A 33 11.65 -43.11 -39.27
C LYS A 33 10.88 -42.14 -40.18
N SER A 34 9.94 -41.37 -39.63
CA SER A 34 9.40 -40.20 -40.30
C SER A 34 10.26 -38.97 -40.01
N LYS A 35 10.58 -38.22 -41.07
CA LYS A 35 11.49 -37.08 -41.06
C LYS A 35 11.00 -35.99 -40.12
N LYS A 36 11.95 -35.45 -39.35
CA LYS A 36 11.80 -34.35 -38.39
C LYS A 36 11.33 -33.08 -39.12
N SER A 37 10.07 -32.70 -39.00
CA SER A 37 9.63 -31.35 -39.36
C SER A 37 10.12 -30.38 -38.29
N LYS A 38 10.93 -29.40 -38.69
CA LYS A 38 11.33 -28.29 -37.83
C LYS A 38 10.24 -27.24 -37.86
N GLY A 39 9.47 -27.16 -36.77
CA GLY A 39 8.52 -26.08 -36.49
C GLY A 39 8.00 -26.23 -35.06
N PRO A 40 7.71 -25.15 -34.33
CA PRO A 40 7.16 -25.25 -32.99
C PRO A 40 5.75 -25.80 -33.08
N THR A 41 5.54 -27.04 -32.63
CA THR A 41 4.20 -27.58 -32.44
C THR A 41 3.58 -26.85 -31.27
N LEU A 42 2.58 -26.01 -31.54
CA LEU A 42 1.75 -25.42 -30.50
C LEU A 42 1.19 -26.56 -29.66
N SER A 43 1.62 -26.64 -28.40
CA SER A 43 1.17 -27.64 -27.45
C SER A 43 -0.35 -27.53 -27.34
N LYS A 44 -1.08 -28.46 -27.97
CA LYS A 44 -2.52 -28.62 -27.74
C LYS A 44 -2.69 -28.92 -26.26
N GLN A 45 -3.09 -27.90 -25.51
CA GLN A 45 -3.52 -28.04 -24.13
C GLN A 45 -4.77 -28.93 -24.19
N VAL A 46 -4.58 -30.23 -23.95
CA VAL A 46 -5.67 -31.16 -23.75
C VAL A 46 -6.42 -30.62 -22.55
N LYS A 47 -7.57 -30.00 -22.81
CA LYS A 47 -8.45 -29.50 -21.75
C LYS A 47 -8.89 -30.75 -20.98
N ASP A 48 -8.24 -31.01 -19.85
CA ASP A 48 -8.58 -32.08 -18.91
C ASP A 48 -9.96 -31.76 -18.32
N LYS A 49 -11.03 -31.98 -19.10
CA LYS A 49 -12.42 -31.76 -18.69
C LYS A 49 -12.78 -32.55 -17.41
N GLY A 50 -11.98 -33.56 -17.04
CA GLY A 50 -12.12 -34.31 -15.80
C GLY A 50 -11.46 -33.67 -14.56
N ARG A 51 -10.42 -32.83 -14.72
CA ARG A 51 -9.70 -32.23 -13.58
C ARG A 51 -10.55 -31.17 -12.88
N GLU A 52 -11.24 -30.35 -13.66
CA GLU A 52 -12.15 -29.33 -13.14
C GLU A 52 -13.34 -29.97 -12.42
N ALA A 53 -13.90 -31.06 -12.97
CA ALA A 53 -14.98 -31.81 -12.33
C ALA A 53 -14.56 -32.47 -11.01
N LEU A 54 -13.34 -33.02 -10.92
CA LEU A 54 -12.79 -33.54 -9.66
C LEU A 54 -12.58 -32.42 -8.64
N LEU A 55 -12.00 -31.29 -9.05
CA LEU A 55 -11.82 -30.12 -8.19
C LEU A 55 -13.16 -29.60 -7.66
N GLN A 56 -14.22 -29.61 -8.46
CA GLN A 56 -15.57 -29.23 -8.01
C GLN A 56 -16.17 -30.21 -6.99
N LYS A 57 -15.89 -31.51 -7.12
CA LYS A 57 -16.32 -32.51 -6.12
C LYS A 57 -15.61 -32.35 -4.77
N PHE A 58 -14.32 -32.01 -4.77
CA PHE A 58 -13.58 -31.71 -3.54
C PHE A 58 -13.92 -30.35 -2.93
N LYS A 59 -14.34 -29.37 -3.76
CA LYS A 59 -14.80 -28.05 -3.31
C LYS A 59 -16.21 -28.05 -2.71
N ASN A 60 -16.99 -29.09 -2.97
CA ASN A 60 -18.35 -29.22 -2.47
C ASN A 60 -18.45 -30.32 -1.40
N PRO A 61 -17.97 -30.09 -0.16
CA PRO A 61 -18.29 -30.98 0.94
C PRO A 61 -19.77 -30.76 1.31
N LYS A 62 -20.69 -31.44 0.64
CA LYS A 62 -22.11 -31.57 1.04
C LYS A 62 -22.26 -32.46 2.29
N LYS A 63 -21.33 -32.35 3.24
CA LYS A 63 -21.49 -32.96 4.57
C LYS A 63 -22.43 -32.04 5.33
N LYS A 64 -23.60 -32.56 5.71
CA LYS A 64 -24.53 -31.87 6.61
C LYS A 64 -23.75 -31.53 7.88
N LYS A 65 -23.47 -30.25 8.09
CA LYS A 65 -22.89 -29.78 9.35
C LYS A 65 -24.04 -29.69 10.33
N TYR A 66 -24.04 -30.59 11.30
CA TYR A 66 -25.02 -30.53 12.39
C TYR A 66 -24.54 -29.50 13.41
N THR A 67 -25.46 -28.69 13.91
CA THR A 67 -25.18 -27.77 15.01
C THR A 67 -25.16 -28.54 16.33
N ASP A 68 -24.44 -28.07 17.34
CA ASP A 68 -24.30 -28.79 18.62
C ASP A 68 -25.66 -29.10 19.28
N GLN A 69 -26.65 -28.22 19.05
CA GLN A 69 -28.05 -28.42 19.43
C GLN A 69 -28.72 -29.60 18.73
N GLN A 70 -28.41 -29.84 17.46
CA GLN A 70 -28.93 -30.97 16.68
C GLN A 70 -28.29 -32.31 17.09
N LEU A 71 -27.07 -32.29 17.63
CA LEU A 71 -26.43 -33.48 18.20
C LEU A 71 -26.84 -33.74 19.66
N GLY A 72 -27.66 -32.87 20.27
CA GLY A 72 -28.06 -33.01 21.67
C GLY A 72 -26.88 -32.90 22.65
N ILE A 73 -25.81 -32.18 22.27
CA ILE A 73 -24.65 -32.00 23.13
C ILE A 73 -25.05 -30.99 24.22
N PRO A 74 -24.95 -31.35 25.52
CA PRO A 74 -25.25 -30.42 26.59
C PRO A 74 -24.30 -29.22 26.54
N GLU A 75 -24.88 -28.02 26.64
CA GLU A 75 -24.11 -26.78 26.67
C GLU A 75 -23.29 -26.72 27.97
N LEU A 76 -21.99 -26.44 27.85
CA LEU A 76 -21.13 -26.31 29.02
C LEU A 76 -21.51 -25.05 29.81
N ASN A 77 -21.47 -25.13 31.14
CA ASN A 77 -21.65 -23.97 32.02
C ASN A 77 -20.53 -22.96 31.78
N THR A 78 -20.73 -22.05 30.83
CA THR A 78 -19.83 -20.92 30.58
C THR A 78 -20.19 -19.80 31.52
N VAL A 79 -19.20 -19.33 32.30
CA VAL A 79 -19.37 -18.12 33.12
C VAL A 79 -19.30 -16.92 32.18
N THR A 80 -20.45 -16.44 31.70
CA THR A 80 -20.54 -15.15 31.02
C THR A 80 -20.77 -14.06 32.06
N PRO A 81 -19.76 -13.26 32.43
CA PRO A 81 -19.95 -12.22 33.43
C PRO A 81 -20.87 -11.13 32.86
N VAL A 82 -21.93 -10.82 33.61
CA VAL A 82 -22.85 -9.73 33.32
C VAL A 82 -22.05 -8.42 33.28
N GLY A 83 -21.89 -7.83 32.10
CA GLY A 83 -21.31 -6.48 31.94
C GLY A 83 -20.02 -6.36 31.12
N VAL A 84 -19.38 -7.44 30.66
CA VAL A 84 -18.17 -7.34 29.82
C VAL A 84 -18.46 -7.65 28.35
N ILE A 85 -19.45 -6.98 27.77
CA ILE A 85 -19.59 -6.92 26.32
C ILE A 85 -18.79 -5.71 25.85
N LYS A 86 -17.52 -5.93 25.50
CA LYS A 86 -16.70 -4.88 24.87
C LYS A 86 -17.39 -4.50 23.54
N PRO A 87 -17.81 -3.24 23.36
CA PRO A 87 -18.33 -2.81 22.07
C PRO A 87 -17.24 -3.03 21.03
N ARG A 88 -17.52 -3.89 20.03
CA ARG A 88 -16.55 -4.24 19.01
C ARG A 88 -16.15 -2.98 18.24
N GLY A 89 -14.85 -2.75 18.12
CA GLY A 89 -14.28 -1.61 17.39
C GLY A 89 -13.69 -0.49 18.27
N LYS A 90 -14.06 -0.38 19.54
CA LYS A 90 -13.57 0.71 20.40
C LYS A 90 -12.39 0.27 21.27
N LYS A 91 -11.20 0.85 21.04
CA LYS A 91 -10.02 0.62 21.90
C LYS A 91 -10.20 1.41 23.21
N LYS A 92 -10.00 0.75 24.36
CA LYS A 92 -10.07 1.40 25.68
C LYS A 92 -9.13 2.61 25.72
N GLY A 93 -9.68 3.80 26.01
CA GLY A 93 -8.92 5.05 26.10
C GLY A 93 -8.68 5.79 24.77
N LYS A 94 -9.25 5.32 23.64
CA LYS A 94 -9.21 6.06 22.37
C LYS A 94 -10.63 6.23 21.83
N VAL A 95 -10.99 7.47 21.51
CA VAL A 95 -12.23 7.80 20.81
C VAL A 95 -11.90 7.91 19.33
N PHE A 96 -12.51 7.06 18.52
CA PHE A 96 -12.42 7.15 17.07
C PHE A 96 -13.67 7.88 16.56
N ALA A 97 -13.46 8.85 15.67
CA ALA A 97 -14.53 9.47 14.93
C ALA A 97 -14.91 8.53 13.77
N ASP A 98 -15.98 7.77 13.95
CA ASP A 98 -16.46 6.80 12.94
C ASP A 98 -17.43 7.47 11.93
N ASP A 99 -18.06 8.59 12.31
CA ASP A 99 -19.06 9.30 11.51
C ASP A 99 -18.45 10.45 10.72
N GLN A 100 -18.85 10.62 9.44
CA GLN A 100 -18.37 11.69 8.56
C GLN A 100 -18.63 13.09 9.13
N GLU A 101 -19.80 13.30 9.76
CA GLU A 101 -20.19 14.59 10.36
C GLU A 101 -19.33 14.98 11.56
N SER A 102 -18.94 13.98 12.36
CA SER A 102 -18.04 14.21 13.50
C SER A 102 -16.62 14.56 13.02
N MET A 103 -16.16 13.94 11.94
CA MET A 103 -14.86 14.20 11.33
C MET A 103 -14.78 15.60 10.73
N SER A 104 -15.81 16.01 9.97
CA SER A 104 -15.85 17.34 9.34
C SER A 104 -15.89 18.47 10.38
N THR A 105 -16.65 18.30 11.45
CA THR A 105 -16.72 19.28 12.55
C THR A 105 -15.36 19.46 13.22
N ILE A 106 -14.64 18.37 13.50
CA ILE A 106 -13.30 18.42 14.11
C ILE A 106 -12.31 19.11 13.16
N MET A 107 -12.35 18.79 11.87
CA MET A 107 -11.49 19.41 10.87
C MET A 107 -11.73 20.93 10.77
N ALA A 108 -12.99 21.36 10.76
CA ALA A 108 -13.35 22.76 10.69
C ALA A 108 -12.88 23.55 11.93
N LEU A 109 -13.05 22.97 13.14
CA LEU A 109 -12.54 23.56 14.37
C LEU A 109 -11.03 23.74 14.36
N VAL A 110 -10.29 22.72 13.91
CA VAL A 110 -8.82 22.78 13.83
C VAL A 110 -8.37 23.79 12.78
N GLN A 111 -9.04 23.86 11.63
CA GLN A 111 -8.74 24.86 10.59
C GLN A 111 -8.95 26.27 11.13
N ALA A 112 -10.08 26.56 11.75
CA ALA A 112 -10.36 27.87 12.34
C ALA A 112 -9.32 28.32 13.38
N GLU A 113 -8.80 27.39 14.21
CA GLU A 113 -7.74 27.71 15.18
C GLU A 113 -6.39 28.02 14.48
N LYS A 114 -6.09 27.33 13.39
CA LYS A 114 -4.81 27.43 12.68
C LYS A 114 -4.78 28.57 11.68
N ASP A 115 -5.90 28.89 11.05
CA ASP A 115 -5.99 29.92 10.03
C ASP A 115 -5.60 31.29 10.59
N GLY A 116 -5.98 31.64 11.83
CA GLY A 116 -5.50 32.88 12.47
C GLY A 116 -3.97 32.97 12.64
N GLN A 117 -3.27 31.84 12.81
CA GLN A 117 -1.80 31.80 12.89
C GLN A 117 -1.12 31.81 11.51
N ILE A 118 -1.78 31.28 10.49
CA ILE A 118 -1.24 31.20 9.13
C ILE A 118 -1.50 32.52 8.40
N GLU A 119 -2.70 33.09 8.53
CA GLU A 119 -3.07 34.39 8.02
C GLU A 119 -2.15 35.48 8.55
N SER A 120 -1.86 35.49 9.86
CA SER A 120 -0.92 36.46 10.43
C SER A 120 0.50 36.36 9.83
N LYS A 121 0.93 35.19 9.36
CA LYS A 121 2.20 35.02 8.64
C LYS A 121 2.10 35.45 7.18
N MET A 122 1.06 35.05 6.46
CA MET A 122 0.84 35.41 5.05
C MET A 122 0.64 36.92 4.88
N ILE A 123 -0.17 37.53 5.74
CA ILE A 123 -0.43 38.98 5.74
C ILE A 123 0.84 39.74 6.09
N LYS A 124 1.59 39.29 7.12
CA LYS A 124 2.87 39.91 7.48
C LYS A 124 3.89 39.80 6.35
N GLN A 125 3.95 38.68 5.63
CA GLN A 125 4.83 38.55 4.46
C GLN A 125 4.46 39.53 3.35
N ARG A 126 3.17 39.63 3.01
CA ARG A 126 2.66 40.61 2.03
C ARG A 126 2.95 42.06 2.43
N GLN A 127 2.68 42.42 3.69
CA GLN A 127 3.01 43.75 4.21
C GLN A 127 4.51 44.05 4.13
N MET A 128 5.37 43.07 4.42
CA MET A 128 6.81 43.25 4.30
C MET A 128 7.29 43.32 2.85
N GLU A 129 6.59 42.69 1.90
CA GLU A 129 6.83 42.83 0.46
C GLU A 129 6.39 44.20 -0.04
N GLU A 130 5.19 44.66 0.32
CA GLU A 130 4.67 45.99 0.00
C GLU A 130 5.60 47.10 0.53
N ILE A 131 6.09 46.98 1.77
CA ILE A 131 7.06 47.94 2.33
C ILE A 131 8.39 47.92 1.55
N ARG A 132 8.85 46.75 1.08
CA ARG A 132 10.08 46.65 0.27
C ARG A 132 9.89 47.28 -1.10
N GLU A 133 8.75 47.06 -1.75
CA GLU A 133 8.41 47.65 -3.05
C GLU A 133 8.28 49.17 -2.95
N ALA A 134 7.59 49.68 -1.93
CA ALA A 134 7.49 51.11 -1.68
C ALA A 134 8.88 51.76 -1.47
N ARG A 135 9.76 51.13 -0.67
CA ARG A 135 11.12 51.63 -0.46
C ARG A 135 11.99 51.60 -1.71
N LYS A 136 11.83 50.59 -2.56
CA LYS A 136 12.52 50.53 -3.86
C LYS A 136 12.06 51.67 -4.77
N ALA A 137 10.76 51.88 -4.89
CA ALA A 137 10.20 52.96 -5.70
C ALA A 137 10.63 54.36 -5.21
N GLU A 138 10.71 54.58 -3.89
CA GLU A 138 11.24 55.83 -3.33
C GLU A 138 12.74 56.01 -3.60
N ALA A 139 13.53 54.93 -3.51
CA ALA A 139 14.96 54.97 -3.82
C ALA A 139 15.21 55.26 -5.30
N GLU A 140 14.47 54.60 -6.20
CA GLU A 140 14.54 54.85 -7.64
C GLU A 140 14.18 56.28 -8.00
N LYS A 141 13.13 56.86 -7.38
CA LYS A 141 12.80 58.28 -7.56
C LYS A 141 13.92 59.21 -7.09
N LYS A 142 14.51 58.94 -5.92
CA LYS A 142 15.65 59.72 -5.41
C LYS A 142 16.89 59.59 -6.28
N GLU A 143 17.14 58.42 -6.86
CA GLU A 143 18.23 58.21 -7.81
C GLU A 143 17.96 58.95 -9.12
N GLN A 144 16.73 58.89 -9.65
CA GLN A 144 16.33 59.65 -10.84
C GLN A 144 16.48 61.15 -10.63
N GLU A 145 16.07 61.70 -9.49
CA GLU A 145 16.26 63.12 -9.15
C GLU A 145 17.74 63.51 -9.03
N LYS A 146 18.60 62.61 -8.55
CA LYS A 146 20.05 62.85 -8.52
C LYS A 146 20.64 62.80 -9.91
N GLN A 147 20.24 61.83 -10.72
CA GLN A 147 20.70 61.69 -12.10
C GLN A 147 20.26 62.89 -12.94
N SER A 148 19.00 63.35 -12.82
CA SER A 148 18.52 64.53 -13.55
C SER A 148 19.34 65.77 -13.20
N LYS A 149 19.61 66.01 -11.91
CA LYS A 149 20.49 67.12 -11.48
C LYS A 149 21.89 67.02 -12.06
N LEU A 150 22.44 65.81 -12.19
CA LEU A 150 23.77 65.62 -12.77
C LEU A 150 23.76 65.89 -14.28
N GLU A 151 22.74 65.43 -15.02
CA GLU A 151 22.61 65.72 -16.45
C GLU A 151 22.38 67.23 -16.69
N ASP A 152 21.52 67.88 -15.91
CA ASP A 152 21.29 69.33 -16.00
C ASP A 152 22.61 70.13 -15.80
N THR A 153 23.47 69.68 -14.87
CA THR A 153 24.79 70.32 -14.67
C THR A 153 25.76 70.07 -15.83
N LYS A 154 25.71 68.91 -16.49
CA LYS A 154 26.54 68.62 -17.67
C LYS A 154 26.10 69.46 -18.86
N ASP A 155 24.80 69.61 -19.08
CA ASP A 155 24.25 70.41 -20.17
C ASP A 155 24.51 71.92 -20.00
N SER A 156 24.77 72.36 -18.76
CA SER A 156 25.08 73.77 -18.44
C SER A 156 26.55 74.18 -18.63
N LEU A 157 27.45 73.22 -18.88
CA LEU A 157 28.91 73.42 -19.06
C LEU A 157 29.31 73.35 -20.53
#